data_AF-A0A7S1I058-F1
#
_entry.id   AF-A0A7S1I058-F1
#
_cell.length_a   1.000
_cell.length_b   1.000
_cell.length_c   1.000
_cell.angle_alpha   90.00
_cell.angle_beta   90.00
_cell.angle_gamma   90.00
#
_symmetry.space_group_name_H-M   'P 1'
#
loop_
_entity.id
_entity.type
_entity.pdbx_description
1 polymer ?
#
loop_
_entity_poly.entity_id
_entity_poly.type
_entity_poly.pdbx_seq_one_letter_code
_entity_poly.pdbx_strand_id
1 'polypeptide(L)'
;ITSMNGCGKGKGKGKGKGKGWHCGSSGHAHGFCHPWPGMFRMHRLGNYHGPSICADLRAQCAMEHGNYQRALRLLNGYGMPKSAENMFLRACCHAMSGDKKQALEALQDSIMNGYPEQNPDWHQDWRLESIFSEEKFQQLFAAQADHDGQAPPGPEAASQTDTDADPPAPDRAPM
;
A
#
# COMPACT_ATOMS: atom_id res chain seq x y z
N ILE A 1 -32.32 -26.35 42.31
CA ILE A 1 -32.29 -27.77 41.87
C ILE A 1 -33.27 -27.87 40.71
N THR A 2 -32.81 -28.42 39.57
CA THR A 2 -33.56 -28.77 38.34
C THR A 2 -33.84 -27.65 37.31
N SER A 3 -33.08 -27.67 36.21
CA SER A 3 -33.54 -27.61 34.80
C SER A 3 -32.30 -27.50 33.89
N MET A 4 -31.73 -28.60 33.41
CA MET A 4 -32.05 -29.34 32.18
C MET A 4 -31.81 -28.58 30.86
N ASN A 5 -30.75 -29.04 30.19
CA ASN A 5 -30.65 -29.39 28.77
C ASN A 5 -30.78 -28.32 27.67
N GLY A 6 -29.69 -28.15 26.92
CA GLY A 6 -29.68 -27.49 25.62
C GLY A 6 -28.34 -27.59 24.88
N CYS A 7 -27.74 -28.78 24.81
CA CYS A 7 -26.50 -29.03 24.04
C CYS A 7 -26.83 -29.21 22.55
N GLY A 8 -26.75 -28.12 21.77
CA GLY A 8 -26.89 -28.14 20.31
C GLY A 8 -25.58 -28.48 19.61
N LYS A 9 -25.30 -29.77 19.37
CA LYS A 9 -24.20 -30.24 18.52
C LYS A 9 -24.59 -30.10 17.04
N GLY A 10 -24.21 -28.99 16.40
CA GLY A 10 -24.24 -28.85 14.95
C GLY A 10 -23.01 -29.50 14.30
N LYS A 11 -23.12 -30.77 13.88
CA LYS A 11 -22.11 -31.44 13.04
C LYS A 11 -22.34 -31.10 11.57
N GLY A 12 -21.76 -29.99 11.09
CA GLY A 12 -21.64 -29.70 9.66
C GLY A 12 -20.43 -30.41 9.04
N LYS A 13 -20.60 -31.66 8.59
CA LYS A 13 -19.60 -32.34 7.74
C LYS A 13 -19.75 -31.89 6.29
N GLY A 14 -19.21 -30.73 5.94
CA GLY A 14 -19.03 -30.30 4.56
C GLY A 14 -17.76 -30.91 3.97
N LYS A 15 -17.87 -32.07 3.32
CA LYS A 15 -16.81 -32.60 2.44
C LYS A 15 -16.78 -31.76 1.15
N GLY A 16 -16.16 -30.60 1.20
CA GLY A 16 -15.80 -29.83 0.02
C GLY A 16 -14.64 -30.53 -0.69
N LYS A 17 -14.93 -31.27 -1.77
CA LYS A 17 -13.91 -31.79 -2.68
C LYS A 17 -13.07 -30.61 -3.18
N GLY A 18 -11.79 -30.61 -2.82
CA GLY A 18 -10.81 -29.68 -3.35
C GLY A 18 -10.82 -29.77 -4.88
N LYS A 19 -11.32 -28.72 -5.53
CA LYS A 19 -11.05 -28.49 -6.94
C LYS A 19 -9.62 -27.96 -6.99
N GLY A 20 -8.69 -28.80 -7.43
CA GLY A 20 -7.36 -28.37 -7.81
C GLY A 20 -7.50 -27.24 -8.82
N TRP A 21 -6.91 -26.09 -8.51
CA TRP A 21 -6.77 -25.00 -9.46
C TRP A 21 -5.68 -25.41 -10.44
N HIS A 22 -6.08 -26.17 -11.46
CA HIS A 22 -5.26 -26.30 -12.65
C HIS A 22 -5.21 -24.92 -13.31
N CYS A 23 -4.06 -24.26 -13.22
CA CYS A 23 -3.71 -23.16 -14.10
C CYS A 23 -3.50 -23.78 -15.49
N GLY A 24 -4.61 -23.93 -16.22
CA GLY A 24 -4.61 -24.36 -17.62
C GLY A 24 -3.98 -23.28 -18.47
N SER A 25 -2.68 -23.38 -18.71
CA SER A 25 -2.02 -22.76 -19.86
C SER A 25 -2.52 -23.46 -21.12
N SER A 26 -3.61 -22.96 -21.70
CA SER A 26 -4.02 -23.41 -23.02
C SER A 26 -4.82 -22.32 -23.72
N GLY A 27 -4.13 -21.63 -24.63
CA GLY A 27 -4.65 -21.28 -25.95
C GLY A 27 -5.56 -20.06 -26.03
N HIS A 28 -5.02 -19.02 -26.68
CA HIS A 28 -5.77 -18.09 -27.53
C HIS A 28 -7.13 -17.61 -27.02
N ALA A 29 -7.10 -16.57 -26.18
CA ALA A 29 -8.11 -15.54 -26.25
C ALA A 29 -7.41 -14.19 -26.03
N HIS A 30 -7.41 -13.36 -27.07
CA HIS A 30 -7.21 -11.93 -26.94
C HIS A 30 -8.41 -11.36 -26.16
N GLY A 31 -8.45 -11.61 -24.86
CA GLY A 31 -9.35 -10.94 -23.94
C GLY A 31 -8.82 -9.53 -23.75
N PHE A 32 -9.16 -8.63 -24.66
CA PHE A 32 -9.11 -7.20 -24.40
C PHE A 32 -9.96 -6.97 -23.14
N CYS A 33 -9.34 -6.68 -22.00
CA CYS A 33 -10.04 -6.02 -20.90
C CYS A 33 -10.59 -4.72 -21.49
N HIS A 34 -11.90 -4.67 -21.72
CA HIS A 34 -12.55 -3.45 -22.15
C HIS A 34 -12.31 -2.40 -21.05
N PRO A 35 -11.67 -1.26 -21.36
CA PRO A 35 -11.58 -0.18 -20.41
C PRO A 35 -12.99 0.33 -20.12
N TRP A 36 -13.37 0.36 -18.84
CA TRP A 36 -14.61 0.99 -18.42
C TRP A 36 -14.62 2.47 -18.86
N PRO A 37 -15.76 2.98 -19.36
CA PRO A 37 -15.88 4.38 -19.72
C PRO A 37 -16.01 5.21 -18.44
N GLY A 38 -14.91 5.79 -17.95
CA GLY A 38 -15.04 6.90 -17.02
C GLY A 38 -13.93 7.18 -16.01
N MET A 39 -12.99 6.27 -15.71
CA MET A 39 -12.08 6.57 -14.57
C MET A 39 -10.71 5.91 -14.53
N PHE A 40 -10.11 5.57 -15.68
CA PHE A 40 -8.65 5.35 -15.72
C PHE A 40 -8.07 6.09 -16.93
N ARG A 41 -7.60 7.32 -16.68
CA ARG A 41 -6.63 7.97 -17.55
C ARG A 41 -5.35 7.15 -17.43
N MET A 42 -5.19 6.12 -18.27
CA MET A 42 -3.91 5.46 -18.46
C MET A 42 -2.95 6.52 -18.98
N HIS A 43 -2.29 7.23 -18.08
CA HIS A 43 -1.07 7.93 -18.41
C HIS A 43 -0.15 6.87 -19.01
N ARG A 44 0.14 7.05 -20.30
CA ARG A 44 1.08 6.26 -21.08
C ARG A 44 2.43 6.36 -20.36
N LEU A 45 2.67 5.47 -19.40
CA LEU A 45 3.94 5.34 -18.71
C LEU A 45 4.94 4.87 -19.75
N GLY A 46 5.76 5.81 -20.24
CA GLY A 46 6.85 5.51 -21.16
C GLY A 46 7.79 4.49 -20.53
N ASN A 47 7.96 3.35 -21.19
CA ASN A 47 9.11 2.44 -21.11
C ASN A 47 9.75 2.11 -19.74
N TYR A 48 9.02 2.15 -18.63
CA TYR A 48 9.46 1.53 -17.37
C TYR A 48 8.99 0.07 -17.34
N HIS A 49 9.78 -0.84 -17.92
CA HIS A 49 9.57 -2.29 -17.81
C HIS A 49 10.39 -2.86 -16.63
N GLY A 50 10.07 -2.40 -15.43
CA GLY A 50 10.53 -3.02 -14.20
C GLY A 50 9.55 -4.11 -13.74
N PRO A 51 10.01 -5.18 -13.08
CA PRO A 51 9.14 -6.19 -12.48
C PRO A 51 8.15 -5.61 -11.44
N SER A 52 8.39 -4.38 -10.96
CA SER A 52 7.58 -3.71 -9.96
C SER A 52 6.18 -3.31 -10.45
N ILE A 53 6.09 -2.66 -11.61
CA ILE A 53 4.81 -2.18 -12.18
C ILE A 53 3.86 -3.35 -12.45
N CYS A 54 4.41 -4.53 -12.76
CA CYS A 54 3.62 -5.74 -12.96
C CYS A 54 2.95 -6.24 -11.68
N ALA A 55 3.54 -6.01 -10.49
CA ALA A 55 2.99 -6.50 -9.24
C ALA A 55 1.77 -5.66 -8.80
N ASP A 56 1.87 -4.33 -8.87
CA ASP A 56 0.81 -3.42 -8.45
C ASP A 56 -0.42 -3.54 -9.36
N LEU A 57 -0.23 -3.63 -10.68
CA LEU A 57 -1.32 -3.88 -11.64
C LEU A 57 -2.01 -5.23 -11.41
N ARG A 58 -1.25 -6.29 -11.11
CA ARG A 58 -1.82 -7.60 -10.78
C ARG A 58 -2.57 -7.57 -9.44
N ALA A 59 -2.10 -6.79 -8.47
CA ALA A 59 -2.79 -6.61 -7.20
C ALA A 59 -4.11 -5.85 -7.40
N GLN A 60 -4.11 -4.76 -8.18
CA GLN A 60 -5.33 -4.04 -8.54
C GLN A 60 -6.34 -4.94 -9.26
N CYS A 61 -5.90 -5.70 -10.27
CA CYS A 61 -6.77 -6.66 -10.94
C CYS A 61 -7.32 -7.71 -9.95
N ALA A 62 -6.51 -8.21 -9.01
CA ALA A 62 -7.00 -9.15 -8.00
C ALA A 62 -8.03 -8.51 -7.05
N MET A 63 -7.89 -7.23 -6.70
CA MET A 63 -8.86 -6.48 -5.91
C MET A 63 -10.20 -6.32 -6.63
N GLU A 64 -10.19 -5.99 -7.93
CA GLU A 64 -11.41 -5.86 -8.74
C GLU A 64 -12.24 -7.15 -8.79
N HIS A 65 -11.57 -8.30 -8.67
CA HIS A 65 -12.22 -9.61 -8.61
C HIS A 65 -12.57 -10.06 -7.18
N GLY A 66 -12.47 -9.15 -6.19
CA GLY A 66 -12.74 -9.44 -4.78
C GLY A 66 -11.72 -10.37 -4.11
N ASN A 67 -10.56 -10.61 -4.73
CA ASN A 67 -9.55 -11.55 -4.25
C ASN A 67 -8.44 -10.85 -3.45
N TYR A 68 -8.83 -10.21 -2.34
CA TYR A 68 -7.95 -9.36 -1.53
C TYR A 68 -6.74 -10.12 -0.95
N GLN A 69 -6.93 -11.40 -0.58
CA GLN A 69 -5.84 -12.25 -0.09
C GLN A 69 -4.78 -12.53 -1.16
N ARG A 70 -5.18 -12.62 -2.43
CA ARG A 70 -4.24 -12.72 -3.55
C ARG A 70 -3.53 -11.40 -3.79
N ALA A 71 -4.26 -10.28 -3.74
CA ALA A 71 -3.66 -8.95 -3.87
C ALA A 71 -2.61 -8.69 -2.79
N LEU A 72 -2.92 -8.95 -1.52
CA LEU A 72 -1.96 -8.82 -0.40
C LEU A 72 -0.72 -9.70 -0.57
N ARG A 73 -0.87 -10.94 -1.05
CA ARG A 73 0.31 -11.79 -1.35
C ARG A 73 1.19 -11.22 -2.44
N LEU A 74 0.60 -10.59 -3.46
CA LEU A 74 1.36 -9.91 -4.51
C LEU A 74 2.07 -8.69 -3.92
N LEU A 75 1.38 -7.85 -3.15
CA LEU A 75 1.96 -6.64 -2.56
C LEU A 75 3.10 -6.98 -1.57
N ASN A 76 2.97 -8.05 -0.80
CA ASN A 76 3.98 -8.48 0.17
C ASN A 76 5.12 -9.31 -0.44
N GLY A 77 4.88 -10.02 -1.54
CA GLY A 77 5.75 -11.10 -2.01
C GLY A 77 6.93 -10.67 -2.87
N TYR A 78 6.90 -9.49 -3.50
CA TYR A 78 7.90 -9.12 -4.51
C TYR A 78 9.18 -8.46 -3.96
N GLY A 79 9.39 -8.42 -2.64
CA GLY A 79 10.53 -7.70 -2.06
C GLY A 79 10.59 -6.24 -2.53
N MET A 80 9.43 -5.70 -2.89
CA MET A 80 9.29 -4.38 -3.49
C MET A 80 9.72 -3.34 -2.47
N PRO A 81 10.40 -2.27 -2.91
CA PRO A 81 10.53 -1.10 -2.05
C PRO A 81 9.11 -0.74 -1.58
N LYS A 82 8.97 -0.50 -0.28
CA LYS A 82 7.68 -0.11 0.31
C LYS A 82 7.35 1.30 -0.18
N SER A 83 6.88 1.41 -1.43
CA SER A 83 6.45 2.66 -2.01
C SER A 83 5.16 3.10 -1.32
N ALA A 84 4.92 4.41 -1.28
CA ALA A 84 3.70 4.98 -0.75
C ALA A 84 2.47 4.37 -1.44
N GLU A 85 2.50 4.20 -2.77
CA GLU A 85 1.44 3.54 -3.53
C GLU A 85 1.20 2.08 -3.13
N ASN A 86 2.27 1.30 -2.89
CA ASN A 86 2.11 -0.09 -2.46
C ASN A 86 1.44 -0.17 -1.08
N MET A 87 1.81 0.71 -0.15
CA MET A 87 1.18 0.82 1.17
C MET A 87 -0.29 1.23 1.06
N PHE A 88 -0.61 2.18 0.19
CA PHE A 88 -1.99 2.58 -0.10
C PHE A 88 -2.82 1.40 -0.63
N LEU A 89 -2.31 0.65 -1.62
CA LEU A 89 -3.00 -0.52 -2.16
C LEU A 89 -3.23 -1.61 -1.08
N ARG A 90 -2.29 -1.76 -0.13
CA ARG A 90 -2.48 -2.65 1.02
C ARG A 90 -3.60 -2.14 1.93
N ALA A 91 -3.65 -0.84 2.20
CA ALA A 91 -4.73 -0.22 2.96
C ALA A 91 -6.10 -0.49 2.33
N CYS A 92 -6.22 -0.30 1.00
CA CYS A 92 -7.44 -0.64 0.26
C CYS A 92 -7.81 -2.13 0.39
N CYS A 93 -6.83 -3.03 0.25
CA CYS A 93 -7.08 -4.47 0.41
C CYS A 93 -7.63 -4.80 1.81
N HIS A 94 -7.03 -4.23 2.86
CA HIS A 94 -7.46 -4.45 4.23
C HIS A 94 -8.85 -3.87 4.49
N ALA A 95 -9.12 -2.66 4.02
CA ALA A 95 -10.42 -1.99 4.15
C ALA A 95 -11.53 -2.82 3.49
N MET A 96 -11.35 -3.22 2.23
CA MET A 96 -12.34 -4.05 1.51
C MET A 96 -12.49 -5.46 2.09
N SER A 97 -11.48 -5.98 2.79
CA SER A 97 -11.57 -7.25 3.50
C SER A 97 -12.24 -7.16 4.88
N GLY A 98 -12.51 -5.95 5.38
CA GLY A 98 -13.09 -5.68 6.69
C GLY A 98 -12.08 -5.58 7.84
N ASP A 99 -10.78 -5.70 7.59
CA ASP A 99 -9.73 -5.53 8.60
C ASP A 99 -9.38 -4.04 8.75
N LYS A 100 -10.27 -3.30 9.42
CA LYS A 100 -10.15 -1.85 9.60
C LYS A 100 -8.85 -1.44 10.31
N LYS A 101 -8.37 -2.24 11.27
CA LYS A 101 -7.17 -1.93 12.03
C LYS A 101 -5.94 -1.93 11.13
N GLN A 102 -5.74 -3.00 10.35
CA GLN A 102 -4.62 -3.08 9.42
C GLN A 102 -4.76 -2.08 8.26
N ALA A 103 -5.99 -1.76 7.85
CA ALA A 103 -6.25 -0.74 6.84
C ALA A 103 -5.73 0.63 7.27
N LEU A 104 -6.08 1.06 8.49
CA LEU A 104 -5.64 2.34 9.05
C LEU A 104 -4.13 2.42 9.25
N GLU A 105 -3.51 1.33 9.71
CA GLU A 105 -2.05 1.25 9.88
C GLU A 105 -1.32 1.37 8.54
N ALA A 106 -1.74 0.61 7.53
CA ALA A 106 -1.16 0.69 6.20
C ALA A 106 -1.40 2.06 5.52
N LEU A 107 -2.56 2.68 5.77
CA LEU A 107 -2.87 4.02 5.27
C LEU A 107 -1.98 5.09 5.92
N GLN A 108 -1.78 5.01 7.23
CA GLN A 108 -0.86 5.90 7.95
C GLN A 108 0.56 5.79 7.39
N ASP A 109 1.06 4.56 7.22
CA ASP A 109 2.37 4.33 6.60
C ASP A 109 2.43 4.97 5.20
N SER A 110 1.40 4.79 4.38
CA SER A 110 1.30 5.38 3.05
C SER A 110 1.37 6.92 3.09
N ILE A 111 0.67 7.54 4.03
CA ILE A 111 0.65 9.00 4.22
C ILE A 111 2.04 9.51 4.62
N MET A 112 2.67 8.85 5.59
CA MET A 112 4.02 9.19 6.05
C MET A 112 5.09 9.03 4.96
N ASN A 113 4.81 8.24 3.91
CA ASN A 113 5.70 8.06 2.75
C ASN A 113 5.36 9.00 1.58
N GLY A 114 4.51 10.02 1.78
CA GLY A 114 4.23 11.05 0.77
C GLY A 114 3.19 10.65 -0.29
N TYR A 115 2.33 9.67 -0.02
CA TYR A 115 1.26 9.32 -0.96
C TYR A 115 0.28 10.48 -1.28
N PRO A 116 -0.17 11.30 -0.31
CA PRO A 116 -1.11 12.38 -0.56
C PRO A 116 -0.61 13.41 -1.56
N GLU A 117 0.69 13.69 -1.59
CA GLU A 117 1.33 14.60 -2.55
C GLU A 117 1.19 14.10 -3.99
N GLN A 118 1.22 12.77 -4.18
CA GLN A 118 1.09 12.13 -5.49
C GLN A 118 -0.37 11.97 -5.91
N ASN A 119 -1.27 11.80 -4.94
CA ASN A 119 -2.69 11.53 -5.16
C ASN A 119 -3.55 12.28 -4.13
N PRO A 120 -3.85 13.58 -4.34
CA PRO A 120 -4.57 14.41 -3.36
C PRO A 120 -6.00 13.92 -3.07
N ASP A 121 -6.63 13.25 -4.05
CA ASP A 121 -8.00 12.74 -3.94
C ASP A 121 -8.11 11.35 -3.25
N TRP A 122 -7.04 10.87 -2.60
CA TRP A 122 -7.01 9.55 -1.97
C TRP A 122 -8.14 9.30 -0.95
N HIS A 123 -8.62 10.36 -0.31
CA HIS A 123 -9.69 10.32 0.70
C HIS A 123 -11.09 10.13 0.09
N GLN A 124 -11.24 10.23 -1.23
CA GLN A 124 -12.50 9.97 -1.95
C GLN A 124 -12.58 8.53 -2.49
N ASP A 125 -11.54 7.72 -2.22
CA ASP A 125 -11.48 6.37 -2.75
C ASP A 125 -12.55 5.48 -2.09
N TRP A 126 -13.48 4.99 -2.91
CA TRP A 126 -14.58 4.13 -2.47
C TRP A 126 -14.09 2.85 -1.77
N ARG A 127 -12.86 2.39 -2.05
CA ARG A 127 -12.28 1.21 -1.40
C ARG A 127 -12.00 1.43 0.08
N LEU A 128 -11.91 2.70 0.50
CA LEU A 128 -11.71 3.11 1.90
C LEU A 128 -13.02 3.50 2.60
N GLU A 129 -14.17 3.38 1.94
CA GLU A 129 -15.48 3.79 2.51
C GLU A 129 -15.75 3.13 3.87
N SER A 130 -15.34 1.87 4.04
CA SER A 130 -15.52 1.12 5.28
C SER A 130 -14.77 1.69 6.50
N ILE A 131 -13.75 2.52 6.27
CA ILE A 131 -12.92 3.12 7.33
C ILE A 131 -13.14 4.63 7.51
N PHE A 132 -13.95 5.27 6.67
CA PHE A 132 -14.24 6.72 6.78
C PHE A 132 -14.93 7.09 8.11
N SER A 133 -15.71 6.17 8.68
CA SER A 133 -16.36 6.39 9.97
C SER A 133 -15.42 6.24 11.18
N GLU A 134 -14.18 5.78 10.97
CA GLU A 134 -13.25 5.53 12.08
C GLU A 134 -12.62 6.84 12.55
N GLU A 135 -12.61 7.08 13.86
CA GLU A 135 -12.02 8.28 14.47
C GLU A 135 -10.54 8.47 14.04
N LYS A 136 -9.79 7.38 13.96
CA LYS A 136 -8.39 7.40 13.50
C LYS A 136 -8.23 7.89 12.07
N PHE A 137 -9.20 7.61 11.19
CA PHE A 137 -9.16 8.10 9.81
C PHE A 137 -9.24 9.63 9.78
N GLN A 138 -10.13 10.20 10.60
CA GLN A 138 -10.29 11.65 10.72
C GLN A 138 -9.02 12.30 11.30
N GLN A 139 -8.37 11.65 12.28
CA GLN A 139 -7.09 12.11 12.83
C GLN A 139 -5.98 12.13 11.78
N LEU A 140 -5.89 11.10 10.93
CA LEU A 140 -4.92 11.06 9.83
C LEU A 140 -5.14 12.20 8.82
N PHE A 141 -6.41 12.51 8.52
CA PHE A 141 -6.75 13.61 7.63
C PHE A 141 -6.36 14.97 8.21
N ALA A 142 -6.65 15.19 9.51
CA ALA A 142 -6.25 16.42 10.20
C ALA A 142 -4.73 16.58 10.25
N ALA A 143 -4.00 15.51 10.58
CA ALA A 143 -2.54 15.51 10.65
C ALA A 143 -1.87 15.81 9.30
N GLN A 144 -2.49 15.41 8.18
CA GLN A 144 -2.00 15.75 6.85
C GLN A 144 -2.08 17.25 6.58
N ALA A 145 -3.19 17.89 6.96
CA ALA A 145 -3.38 19.33 6.76
C ALA A 145 -2.33 20.16 7.52
N ASP A 146 -1.91 19.70 8.71
CA ASP A 146 -0.83 20.32 9.46
C ASP A 146 0.54 20.13 8.77
N HIS A 147 0.75 18.97 8.13
CA HIS A 147 1.97 18.66 7.39
C HIS A 147 2.15 19.54 6.14
N ASP A 148 1.06 19.84 5.41
CA ASP A 148 1.10 20.74 4.25
C ASP A 148 1.41 22.20 4.65
N GLY A 149 1.09 22.59 5.90
CA GLY A 149 1.41 23.90 6.45
C GLY A 149 2.85 24.04 6.98
N GLN A 150 3.49 22.93 7.31
CA GLN A 150 4.89 22.90 7.69
C GLN A 150 5.72 22.94 6.41
N ALA A 151 6.08 24.15 5.96
CA ALA A 151 7.03 24.32 4.85
C ALA A 151 8.18 23.32 5.05
N PRO A 152 8.47 22.44 4.06
CA PRO A 152 9.52 21.45 4.19
C PRO A 152 10.76 22.19 4.68
N PRO A 153 11.54 21.66 5.64
CA PRO A 153 12.78 22.30 6.02
C PRO A 153 13.56 22.47 4.73
N GLY A 154 13.64 23.72 4.26
CA GLY A 154 14.30 24.00 3.00
C GLY A 154 15.70 23.39 3.08
N PRO A 155 16.28 22.91 1.97
CA PRO A 155 17.63 22.34 1.96
C PRO A 155 18.74 23.34 2.40
N GLU A 156 18.38 24.51 2.94
CA GLU A 156 19.27 25.61 3.31
C GLU A 156 20.06 25.43 4.61
N ALA A 157 19.86 24.34 5.39
CA ALA A 157 20.60 24.13 6.65
C ALA A 157 21.81 23.16 6.56
N ALA A 158 22.19 22.71 5.36
CA ALA A 158 23.38 21.87 5.17
C ALA A 158 24.59 22.63 4.55
N SER A 159 24.58 23.97 4.58
CA SER A 159 25.77 24.79 4.27
C SER A 159 26.42 25.30 5.55
N GLN A 160 26.95 24.37 6.35
CA GLN A 160 28.11 24.65 7.18
C GLN A 160 29.26 23.82 6.62
N THR A 161 29.88 24.37 5.56
CA THR A 161 31.26 24.03 5.23
C THR A 161 32.12 24.53 6.37
N ASP A 162 32.30 23.67 7.37
CA ASP A 162 33.41 23.76 8.30
C ASP A 162 34.67 23.78 7.43
N THR A 163 35.28 24.96 7.34
CA THR A 163 36.54 25.16 6.63
C THR A 163 37.60 24.57 7.54
N ASP A 164 37.85 23.27 7.34
CA ASP A 164 38.92 22.51 7.97
C ASP A 164 40.24 23.28 7.76
N ALA A 165 40.75 23.80 8.87
CA ALA A 165 41.98 24.55 8.93
C ALA A 165 43.16 23.63 8.63
N ASP A 166 43.95 24.03 7.63
CA ASP A 166 45.24 23.46 7.27
C ASP A 166 46.13 23.22 8.52
N PRO A 167 46.52 21.97 8.84
CA PRO A 167 47.39 21.72 9.99
C PRO A 167 48.82 22.21 9.69
N PRO A 168 49.48 22.95 10.60
CA PRO A 168 50.82 23.47 10.36
C PRO A 168 51.84 22.34 10.20
N ALA A 169 52.71 22.50 9.20
CA ALA A 169 53.77 21.54 8.86
C ALA A 169 54.74 21.31 10.04
N PRO A 170 55.24 20.07 10.23
CA PRO A 170 56.20 19.76 11.29
C PRO A 170 57.58 20.37 10.98
N ASP A 171 58.11 21.07 11.99
CA ASP A 171 59.43 21.69 12.04
C ASP A 171 60.55 20.66 11.83
N ARG A 172 61.37 20.87 10.79
CA ARG A 172 62.53 20.03 10.47
C ARG A 172 63.74 20.53 11.27
N ALA A 173 64.14 19.76 12.29
CA ALA A 173 65.37 20.02 13.04
C ALA A 173 66.62 19.84 12.15
N PRO A 174 67.63 20.73 12.24
CA PRO A 174 68.93 20.53 11.62
C PRO A 174 69.84 19.60 12.45
N MET A 175 70.66 18.80 11.76
CA MET A 175 71.74 17.99 12.33
C MET A 175 72.94 18.83 12.75
#